data_AF-A0A9E3ARG5-F1
#
_entry.id   AF-A0A9E3ARG5-F1
#
_cell.length_a   1.000
_cell.length_b   1.000
_cell.length_c   1.000
_cell.angle_alpha   90.00
_cell.angle_beta   90.00
_cell.angle_gamma   90.00
#
_symmetry.space_group_name_H-M   'P 1'
#
loop_
_entity.id
_entity.type
_entity.pdbx_description
1 polymer ?
#
loop_
_entity_poly.entity_id
_entity_poly.type
_entity_poly.pdbx_seq_one_letter_code
_entity_poly.pdbx_strand_id
1 'polypeptide(L)'
;MLDEARLQAGAEGASRSAPAGETQKRVRENRADLGHAFAGATGELVVTRPLSSTLITSREPRSAFLGVMLKAPAMDERRGYAIVLAAKCGHEDIVLARDLDKDEVVARWRGLAGSLGLPPLLCHANGETEFLHKQLGAVALGRHAARRRRRLAPHRRPRFLMRRKAGRAITAQA
;
A
#
# COMPACT_ATOMS: atom_id res chain seq x y z
N MET A 1 23.35 52.07 -50.37
CA MET A 1 24.64 52.47 -49.77
C MET A 1 24.70 51.76 -48.43
N LEU A 2 25.06 50.47 -48.35
CA LEU A 2 26.41 49.91 -48.49
C LEU A 2 27.43 50.73 -47.70
N ASP A 3 27.79 50.26 -46.51
CA ASP A 3 29.18 49.86 -46.31
C ASP A 3 29.32 48.72 -45.30
N GLU A 4 30.15 47.75 -45.67
CA GLU A 4 30.52 46.59 -44.88
C GLU A 4 31.69 46.93 -43.95
N ALA A 5 31.72 46.35 -42.75
CA ALA A 5 32.99 46.08 -42.07
C ALA A 5 32.91 44.74 -41.33
N ARG A 6 33.78 43.84 -41.77
CA ARG A 6 34.01 42.46 -41.33
C ARG A 6 34.71 42.36 -39.96
N LEU A 7 34.40 41.25 -39.25
CA LEU A 7 35.25 40.30 -38.50
C LEU A 7 36.33 40.88 -37.54
N GLN A 8 36.49 40.42 -36.29
CA GLN A 8 36.90 39.06 -35.95
C GLN A 8 36.84 38.76 -34.44
N ALA A 9 36.83 37.46 -34.14
CA ALA A 9 36.76 36.76 -32.86
C ALA A 9 37.78 37.18 -31.77
N GLY A 10 37.36 36.99 -30.52
CA GLY A 10 38.21 36.85 -29.34
C GLY A 10 37.48 36.03 -28.27
N ALA A 11 37.94 34.79 -28.07
CA ALA A 11 37.47 33.86 -27.05
C ALA A 11 38.00 34.25 -25.66
N GLU A 12 37.20 34.01 -24.62
CA GLU A 12 37.55 33.34 -23.35
C GLU A 12 36.56 33.74 -22.25
N GLY A 13 35.96 32.72 -21.65
CA GLY A 13 34.99 32.88 -20.57
C GLY A 13 34.47 31.53 -20.10
N ALA A 14 35.36 30.55 -19.96
CA ALA A 14 35.07 29.37 -19.17
C ALA A 14 34.91 29.81 -17.71
N SER A 15 33.69 29.76 -17.19
CA SER A 15 33.48 29.46 -15.77
C SER A 15 32.07 28.93 -15.49
N ARG A 16 32.07 27.63 -15.18
CA ARG A 16 31.46 27.04 -13.99
C ARG A 16 29.94 27.01 -13.93
N SER A 17 29.41 25.87 -14.38
CA SER A 17 28.66 24.92 -13.53
C SER A 17 27.78 25.50 -12.42
N ALA A 18 26.47 25.44 -12.64
CA ALA A 18 25.50 25.18 -11.58
C ALA A 18 24.33 24.38 -12.17
N PRO A 19 24.26 23.05 -11.99
CA PRO A 19 22.94 22.43 -12.01
C PRO A 19 22.20 22.99 -10.78
N ALA A 20 21.05 23.61 -11.02
CA ALA A 20 20.10 23.93 -9.98
C ALA A 20 19.87 22.64 -9.19
N GLY A 21 20.51 22.58 -8.02
CA GLY A 21 20.31 21.53 -7.05
C GLY A 21 18.86 21.63 -6.65
N GLU A 22 18.04 20.79 -7.26
CA GLU A 22 16.78 20.36 -6.71
C GLU A 22 17.15 19.74 -5.37
N THR A 23 17.10 20.58 -4.33
CA THR A 23 17.26 20.16 -2.95
C THR A 23 16.02 19.33 -2.66
N GLN A 24 16.06 18.07 -3.10
CA GLN A 24 15.29 16.99 -2.52
C GLN A 24 15.65 17.03 -1.05
N LYS A 25 14.83 17.77 -0.30
CA LYS A 25 14.90 17.90 1.13
C LYS A 25 14.65 16.49 1.61
N ARG A 26 15.75 15.78 1.86
CA ARG A 26 15.81 14.43 2.37
C ARG A 26 15.12 14.48 3.72
N VAL A 27 13.79 14.34 3.71
CA VAL A 27 13.01 14.09 4.90
C VAL A 27 13.64 12.82 5.44
N ARG A 28 14.44 12.96 6.50
CA ARG A 28 14.89 11.83 7.29
C ARG A 28 13.60 11.26 7.88
N GLU A 29 12.97 10.33 7.15
CA GLU A 29 11.95 9.45 7.67
C GLU A 29 12.56 8.82 8.92
N ASN A 30 12.11 9.24 10.09
CA ASN A 30 12.43 8.56 11.33
C ASN A 30 11.59 7.27 11.34
N ARG A 31 11.96 6.32 10.46
CA ARG A 31 11.31 5.02 10.28
C ARG A 31 11.26 4.21 11.58
N ALA A 32 12.13 4.56 12.53
CA ALA A 32 12.20 3.99 13.87
C ALA A 32 10.94 4.22 14.72
N ASP A 33 10.08 5.19 14.39
CA ASP A 33 8.88 5.52 15.18
C ASP A 33 7.57 4.99 14.57
N LEU A 34 7.64 4.38 13.38
CA LEU A 34 6.47 3.90 12.65
C LEU A 34 6.19 2.43 12.93
N GLY A 35 4.91 2.13 13.17
CA GLY A 35 4.41 0.77 13.21
C GLY A 35 4.12 0.22 11.81
N HIS A 36 4.05 -1.10 11.72
CA HIS A 36 3.57 -1.83 10.55
C HIS A 36 2.53 -2.83 11.00
N ALA A 37 1.46 -3.00 10.21
CA ALA A 37 0.38 -3.91 10.52
C ALA A 37 -0.02 -4.70 9.28
N PHE A 38 -0.41 -5.96 9.47
CA PHE A 38 -1.01 -6.79 8.42
C PHE A 38 -2.06 -7.74 9.02
N ALA A 39 -3.00 -8.19 8.20
CA ALA A 39 -3.98 -9.20 8.60
C ALA A 39 -3.31 -10.57 8.67
N GLY A 40 -3.41 -11.22 9.83
CA GLY A 40 -2.99 -12.60 10.06
C GLY A 40 -3.93 -13.61 9.41
N ALA A 41 -3.47 -14.85 9.30
CA ALA A 41 -4.21 -15.92 8.62
C ALA A 41 -5.52 -16.30 9.34
N THR A 42 -5.63 -16.04 10.65
CA THR A 42 -6.82 -16.35 11.45
C THR A 42 -7.75 -15.15 11.65
N GLY A 43 -7.45 -14.01 11.02
CA GLY A 43 -8.25 -12.78 11.10
C GLY A 43 -7.85 -11.83 12.24
N GLU A 44 -6.79 -12.14 12.98
CA GLU A 44 -6.10 -11.22 13.87
C GLU A 44 -5.32 -10.16 13.08
N LEU A 45 -4.96 -9.06 13.71
CA LEU A 45 -3.96 -8.13 13.18
C LEU A 45 -2.62 -8.40 13.83
N VAL A 46 -1.60 -8.61 13.02
CA VAL A 46 -0.22 -8.67 13.49
C VAL A 46 0.34 -7.27 13.38
N VAL A 47 0.74 -6.70 14.51
CA VAL A 47 1.24 -5.33 14.57
C VAL A 47 2.64 -5.32 15.12
N THR A 48 3.57 -4.73 14.38
CA THR A 48 4.93 -4.45 14.82
C THR A 48 5.04 -2.96 15.09
N ARG A 49 5.45 -2.57 16.30
CA ARG A 49 5.62 -1.17 16.67
C ARG A 49 6.84 -0.95 17.54
N PRO A 50 7.46 0.24 17.49
CA PRO A 50 8.49 0.61 18.44
C PRO A 50 7.86 0.88 19.82
N LEU A 51 8.40 0.22 20.84
CA LEU A 51 8.15 0.51 22.24
C LEU A 51 9.51 0.76 22.92
N SER A 52 9.74 1.99 23.37
CA SER A 52 11.00 2.38 24.03
C SER A 52 12.25 1.90 23.27
N SER A 53 12.35 2.26 21.98
CA SER A 53 13.41 1.87 21.02
C SER A 53 13.47 0.38 20.60
N THR A 54 12.64 -0.50 21.16
CA THR A 54 12.56 -1.91 20.78
C THR A 54 11.34 -2.16 19.90
N LEU A 55 11.50 -2.88 18.78
CA LEU A 55 10.36 -3.31 17.99
C LEU A 55 9.69 -4.50 18.66
N ILE A 56 8.41 -4.34 18.99
CA ILE A 56 7.58 -5.40 19.56
C ILE A 56 6.53 -5.79 18.52
N THR A 57 6.38 -7.09 18.32
CA THR A 57 5.30 -7.64 17.48
C THR A 57 4.25 -8.27 18.37
N SER A 58 3.01 -7.78 18.29
CA SER A 58 1.83 -8.31 18.96
C SER A 58 0.86 -8.89 17.95
N ARG A 59 0.05 -9.86 18.41
CA ARG A 59 -1.15 -10.31 17.70
C ARG A 59 -2.34 -9.77 18.45
N GLU A 60 -3.11 -8.93 17.79
CA GLU A 60 -4.24 -8.24 18.39
C GLU A 60 -5.52 -8.64 17.67
N PRO A 61 -6.63 -8.84 18.39
CA PRO A 61 -7.89 -9.15 17.74
C PRO A 61 -8.30 -7.95 16.89
N ARG A 62 -8.81 -8.21 15.68
CA ARG A 62 -9.32 -7.15 14.79
C ARG A 62 -10.34 -6.23 15.49
N SER A 63 -11.10 -6.76 16.45
CA SER A 63 -12.07 -6.01 17.24
C SER A 63 -11.47 -4.96 18.17
N ALA A 64 -10.17 -5.00 18.45
CA ALA A 64 -9.44 -3.99 19.24
C ALA A 64 -9.33 -2.65 18.51
N PHE A 65 -9.54 -2.64 17.18
CA PHE A 65 -9.42 -1.45 16.37
C PHE A 65 -10.78 -0.99 15.84
N LEU A 66 -10.94 0.33 15.73
CA LEU A 66 -12.11 0.95 15.12
C LEU A 66 -11.97 0.96 13.59
N GLY A 67 -10.78 1.28 13.09
CA GLY A 67 -10.53 1.43 11.66
C GLY A 67 -9.12 1.95 11.35
N VAL A 68 -8.88 2.23 10.08
CA VAL A 68 -7.65 2.92 9.64
C VAL A 68 -7.99 4.39 9.42
N MET A 69 -7.41 5.25 10.24
CA MET A 69 -7.67 6.69 10.31
C MET A 69 -6.65 7.48 9.52
N LEU A 70 -7.14 8.38 8.67
CA LEU A 70 -6.37 9.41 8.01
C LEU A 70 -6.48 10.70 8.83
N LYS A 71 -5.35 11.18 9.36
CA LYS A 71 -5.24 12.47 10.05
C LYS A 71 -4.74 13.52 9.07
N ALA A 72 -5.56 14.54 8.83
CA ALA A 72 -5.12 15.74 8.11
C ALA A 72 -4.19 16.57 9.00
N PRO A 73 -3.14 17.19 8.44
CA PRO A 73 -2.34 18.13 9.20
C PRO A 73 -3.19 19.36 9.58
N ALA A 74 -2.92 19.94 10.74
CA ALA A 74 -3.50 21.24 11.07
C ALA A 74 -3.04 22.28 10.04
N MET A 75 -3.87 23.31 9.79
CA MET A 75 -3.61 24.32 8.75
C MET A 75 -2.26 25.05 8.90
N ASP A 76 -1.70 25.05 10.11
CA ASP A 76 -0.44 25.74 10.44
C ASP A 76 0.75 24.77 10.66
N GLU A 77 0.53 23.46 10.50
CA GLU A 77 1.58 22.46 10.65
C GLU A 77 2.29 22.20 9.31
N ARG A 78 3.62 22.26 9.32
CA ARG A 78 4.45 21.78 8.20
C ARG A 78 4.49 20.25 8.07
N ARG A 79 3.68 19.52 8.84
CA ARG A 79 3.63 18.06 8.81
C ARG A 79 2.73 17.60 7.67
N GLY A 80 3.08 16.48 7.07
CA GLY A 80 2.22 15.84 6.08
C GLY A 80 1.09 15.07 6.75
N TYR A 81 0.30 14.38 5.93
CA TYR A 81 -0.77 13.52 6.42
C TYR A 81 -0.20 12.31 7.17
N ALA A 82 -0.95 11.81 8.14
CA ALA A 82 -0.62 10.59 8.87
C ALA A 82 -1.70 9.53 8.72
N ILE A 83 -1.28 8.27 8.64
CA ILE A 83 -2.16 7.11 8.65
C ILE A 83 -1.96 6.40 9.99
N VAL A 84 -3.05 6.22 10.72
CA VAL A 84 -3.07 5.68 12.07
C VAL A 84 -4.04 4.52 12.13
N LEU A 85 -3.63 3.42 12.75
CA LEU A 85 -4.53 2.35 13.14
C LEU A 85 -5.25 2.80 14.42
N ALA A 86 -6.53 3.15 14.29
CA ALA A 86 -7.32 3.74 15.37
C ALA A 86 -7.79 2.65 16.32
N ALA A 87 -7.36 2.72 17.57
CA ALA A 87 -7.68 1.73 18.57
C ALA A 87 -9.00 2.05 19.29
N LYS A 88 -9.69 1.03 19.79
CA LYS A 88 -10.85 1.24 20.68
C LYS A 88 -10.38 1.57 22.09
N CYS A 89 -11.27 2.14 22.90
CA CYS A 89 -10.99 2.50 24.29
C CYS A 89 -10.24 1.39 25.04
N GLY A 90 -9.13 1.76 25.67
CA GLY A 90 -8.24 0.82 26.37
C GLY A 90 -7.05 0.29 25.56
N HIS A 91 -6.99 0.61 24.25
CA HIS A 91 -5.86 0.32 23.38
C HIS A 91 -5.21 1.61 22.87
N GLU A 92 -3.98 1.50 22.38
CA GLU A 92 -3.20 2.63 21.89
C GLU A 92 -3.24 2.72 20.37
N ASP A 93 -3.41 3.94 19.85
CA ASP A 93 -3.30 4.23 18.42
C ASP A 93 -1.91 3.91 17.88
N ILE A 94 -1.84 3.26 16.72
CA ILE A 94 -0.56 2.85 16.14
C ILE A 94 -0.34 3.62 14.84
N VAL A 95 0.73 4.43 14.78
CA VAL A 95 1.00 5.23 13.59
C VAL A 95 1.71 4.40 12.53
N LEU A 96 1.07 4.20 11.39
CA LEU A 96 1.58 3.37 10.29
C LEU A 96 2.40 4.15 9.27
N ALA A 97 2.07 5.43 9.09
CA ALA A 97 2.78 6.36 8.23
C ALA A 97 2.58 7.80 8.70
N ARG A 98 3.56 8.67 8.45
CA ARG A 98 3.53 10.11 8.73
C ARG A 98 4.12 10.86 7.54
N ASP A 99 3.90 12.17 7.52
CA ASP A 99 4.51 13.09 6.56
C ASP A 99 4.24 12.73 5.09
N LEU A 100 3.08 12.12 4.84
CA LEU A 100 2.63 11.79 3.48
C LEU A 100 2.11 13.02 2.77
N ASP A 101 2.35 13.08 1.46
CA ASP A 101 1.78 14.10 0.59
C ASP A 101 0.33 13.75 0.15
N LYS A 102 -0.41 14.77 -0.29
CA LYS A 102 -1.80 14.69 -0.74
C LYS A 102 -2.01 13.67 -1.87
N ASP A 103 -1.05 13.59 -2.78
CA ASP A 103 -1.17 12.78 -3.99
C ASP A 103 -1.04 11.27 -3.71
N GLU A 104 -0.26 10.87 -2.69
CA GLU A 104 -0.04 9.47 -2.34
C GLU A 104 -0.99 8.98 -1.23
N VAL A 105 -1.33 9.87 -0.28
CA VAL A 105 -1.91 9.45 1.00
C VAL A 105 -3.24 8.70 0.84
N VAL A 106 -4.11 9.15 -0.06
CA VAL A 106 -5.45 8.56 -0.23
C VAL A 106 -5.35 7.11 -0.72
N ALA A 107 -4.48 6.85 -1.69
CA ALA A 107 -4.26 5.52 -2.23
C ALA A 107 -3.68 4.58 -1.17
N ARG A 108 -2.65 5.05 -0.45
CA ARG A 108 -2.00 4.27 0.62
C ARG A 108 -2.95 3.98 1.78
N TRP A 109 -3.71 4.98 2.21
CA TRP A 109 -4.71 4.84 3.28
C TRP A 109 -5.80 3.83 2.92
N ARG A 110 -6.41 3.96 1.74
CA ARG A 110 -7.44 3.00 1.27
C ARG A 110 -6.87 1.61 1.08
N GLY A 111 -5.64 1.50 0.56
CA GLY A 111 -4.94 0.22 0.42
C GLY A 111 -4.71 -0.47 1.76
N LEU A 112 -4.25 0.26 2.78
CA LEU A 112 -4.07 -0.25 4.14
C LEU A 112 -5.40 -0.62 4.80
N ALA A 113 -6.43 0.20 4.66
CA ALA A 113 -7.77 -0.12 5.15
C ALA A 113 -8.28 -1.44 4.54
N GLY A 114 -8.16 -1.59 3.21
CA GLY A 114 -8.54 -2.79 2.49
C GLY A 114 -7.74 -4.03 2.87
N SER A 115 -6.41 -3.93 2.98
CA SER A 115 -5.53 -5.07 3.31
C SER A 115 -5.70 -5.55 4.75
N LEU A 116 -5.96 -4.63 5.68
CA LEU A 116 -6.31 -4.96 7.07
C LEU A 116 -7.78 -5.33 7.22
N GLY A 117 -8.57 -5.20 6.16
CA GLY A 117 -10.02 -5.37 6.11
C GLY A 117 -10.80 -4.35 6.93
N LEU A 118 -10.15 -3.33 7.52
CA LEU A 118 -10.74 -2.37 8.45
C LEU A 118 -11.41 -1.20 7.72
N PRO A 119 -12.45 -0.58 8.31
CA PRO A 119 -13.08 0.56 7.67
C PRO A 119 -12.14 1.78 7.66
N PRO A 120 -12.13 2.57 6.56
CA PRO A 120 -11.45 3.85 6.50
C PRO A 120 -12.16 4.92 7.33
N LEU A 121 -11.41 5.62 8.17
CA LEU A 121 -11.84 6.73 9.03
C LEU A 121 -11.12 8.04 8.63
N LEU A 122 -11.82 9.17 8.77
CA LEU A 122 -11.27 10.51 8.63
C LEU A 122 -11.23 11.18 9.99
N CYS A 123 -10.10 11.80 10.33
CA CYS A 123 -10.00 12.70 11.48
C CYS A 123 -9.85 14.13 10.98
N HIS A 124 -10.80 14.96 11.37
CA HIS A 124 -10.83 16.38 11.07
C HIS A 124 -9.87 17.15 12.00
N ALA A 125 -9.53 18.38 11.62
CA ALA A 125 -8.62 19.22 12.42
C ALA A 125 -9.16 19.55 13.83
N ASN A 126 -10.48 19.44 14.04
CA ASN A 126 -11.13 19.60 15.33
C ASN A 126 -11.04 18.32 16.22
N GLY A 127 -10.43 17.24 15.72
CA GLY A 127 -10.30 15.97 16.43
C GLY A 127 -11.51 15.03 16.28
N GLU A 128 -12.59 15.47 15.62
CA GLU A 128 -13.72 14.60 15.34
C GLU A 128 -13.32 13.53 14.32
N THR A 129 -13.76 12.30 14.59
CA THR A 129 -13.48 11.14 13.74
C THR A 129 -14.79 10.64 13.13
N GLU A 130 -14.81 10.49 11.82
CA GLU A 130 -15.96 9.95 11.10
C GLU A 130 -15.56 8.79 10.19
N PHE A 131 -16.53 7.91 9.91
CA PHE A 131 -16.34 6.88 8.89
C PHE A 131 -16.48 7.51 7.51
N LEU A 132 -15.55 7.19 6.60
CA LEU A 132 -15.61 7.68 5.21
C LEU A 132 -16.93 7.27 4.52
N HIS A 133 -17.47 6.11 4.89
CA HIS A 133 -18.77 5.63 4.42
C HIS A 133 -19.59 5.09 5.59
N LYS A 134 -20.92 5.25 5.48
CA LYS A 134 -21.86 4.70 6.45
C LYS A 134 -21.65 3.19 6.56
N GLN A 135 -21.25 2.72 7.74
CA GLN A 135 -21.14 1.30 8.03
C GLN A 135 -22.56 0.74 8.16
N LEU A 136 -22.95 -0.15 7.23
CA LEU A 136 -24.24 -0.85 7.29
C LEU A 136 -24.24 -2.00 8.32
N GLY A 137 -23.11 -2.21 9.01
CA GLY A 137 -22.91 -3.27 9.99
C GLY A 137 -22.34 -4.54 9.38
N ALA A 138 -22.24 -5.59 10.21
CA ALA A 138 -21.82 -6.91 9.75
C ALA A 138 -22.88 -7.48 8.80
N VAL A 139 -22.50 -7.76 7.56
CA VAL A 139 -23.35 -8.56 6.67
C VAL A 139 -23.33 -9.98 7.23
N ALA A 140 -24.47 -10.44 7.72
CA ALA A 140 -24.66 -11.85 8.05
C ALA A 140 -24.51 -12.67 6.77
N LEU A 141 -23.28 -13.11 6.49
CA LEU A 141 -23.05 -14.13 5.49
C LEU A 141 -23.72 -15.37 6.05
N GLY A 142 -24.92 -15.69 5.54
CA GLY A 142 -25.59 -16.93 5.84
C GLY A 142 -24.67 -18.13 5.55
N ARG A 143 -25.12 -19.34 5.89
CA ARG A 143 -24.35 -20.57 5.67
C ARG A 143 -23.77 -20.57 4.24
N HIS A 144 -22.45 -20.40 4.10
CA HIS A 144 -21.81 -20.29 2.80
C HIS A 144 -22.00 -21.63 2.06
N ALA A 145 -22.94 -21.66 1.12
CA ALA A 145 -23.13 -22.81 0.27
C ALA A 145 -21.86 -22.97 -0.56
N ALA A 146 -21.12 -24.07 -0.35
CA ALA A 146 -19.97 -24.38 -1.18
C ALA A 146 -20.38 -24.24 -2.65
N ARG A 147 -19.64 -23.41 -3.42
CA ARG A 147 -19.86 -23.26 -4.86
C ARG A 147 -20.00 -24.67 -5.41
N ARG A 148 -21.15 -24.98 -6.01
CA ARG A 148 -21.57 -26.32 -6.44
C ARG A 148 -20.35 -27.03 -7.02
N ARG A 149 -19.73 -27.93 -6.26
CA ARG A 149 -18.55 -28.68 -6.73
C ARG A 149 -19.05 -29.41 -7.96
N ARG A 150 -18.63 -28.97 -9.17
CA ARG A 150 -18.81 -29.79 -10.37
C ARG A 150 -18.19 -31.11 -9.98
N ARG A 151 -19.01 -32.15 -9.85
CA ARG A 151 -18.51 -33.52 -9.70
C ARG A 151 -17.48 -33.66 -10.81
N LEU A 152 -16.20 -33.77 -10.46
CA LEU A 152 -15.20 -34.32 -11.37
C LEU A 152 -15.82 -35.62 -11.80
N ALA A 153 -16.35 -35.65 -13.03
CA ALA A 153 -17.40 -36.56 -13.41
C ALA A 153 -16.95 -37.99 -13.07
N PRO A 154 -17.51 -38.63 -12.04
CA PRO A 154 -16.90 -39.82 -11.42
C PRO A 154 -16.90 -41.02 -12.37
N HIS A 155 -17.60 -40.90 -13.50
CA HIS A 155 -17.76 -41.93 -14.53
C HIS A 155 -17.34 -41.43 -15.93
N ARG A 156 -16.70 -40.25 -16.04
CA ARG A 156 -16.03 -39.87 -17.30
C ARG A 156 -14.56 -40.21 -17.21
N ARG A 157 -14.04 -40.86 -18.25
CA ARG A 157 -12.60 -41.09 -18.39
C ARG A 157 -11.87 -39.74 -18.43
N PRO A 158 -10.80 -39.56 -17.64
CA PRO A 158 -9.96 -38.38 -17.73
C PRO A 158 -9.38 -38.22 -19.15
N ARG A 159 -9.52 -37.03 -19.74
CA ARG A 159 -9.16 -36.76 -21.14
C ARG A 159 -7.64 -36.87 -21.40
N PHE A 160 -6.81 -36.81 -20.34
CA PHE A 160 -5.36 -36.98 -20.45
C PHE A 160 -4.96 -38.43 -20.78
N LEU A 161 -5.82 -39.42 -20.51
CA LEU A 161 -5.61 -40.82 -20.90
C LEU A 161 -6.00 -41.09 -22.36
N MET A 162 -6.48 -40.09 -23.11
CA MET A 162 -6.83 -40.22 -24.53
C MET A 162 -5.69 -39.81 -25.47
N ARG A 163 -4.44 -39.86 -25.02
CA ARG A 163 -3.30 -39.66 -25.92
C ARG A 163 -3.23 -40.85 -26.88
N ARG A 164 -3.36 -40.60 -28.20
CA ARG A 164 -3.19 -41.63 -29.22
C ARG A 164 -1.79 -42.25 -29.11
N LYS A 165 -1.70 -43.58 -29.16
CA LYS A 165 -0.44 -44.33 -29.24
C LYS A 165 0.34 -43.80 -30.44
N ALA A 166 1.62 -43.45 -30.27
CA ALA A 166 2.47 -43.05 -31.39
C ALA A 166 2.51 -44.20 -32.41
N GLY A 167 2.31 -43.88 -33.69
CA GLY A 167 2.45 -44.87 -34.77
C GLY A 167 3.88 -45.42 -34.78
N ARG A 168 4.03 -46.72 -35.03
CA ARG A 168 5.34 -47.35 -35.12
C ARG A 168 6.00 -46.88 -36.42
N ALA A 169 7.17 -46.25 -36.31
CA ALA A 169 7.94 -45.86 -37.49
C ALA A 169 8.30 -47.11 -38.29
N ILE A 170 8.00 -47.09 -39.58
CA ILE A 170 8.46 -48.11 -40.52
C ILE A 170 9.88 -47.71 -40.88
N THR A 171 10.87 -48.36 -40.28
CA THR A 171 12.27 -48.17 -40.69
C THR A 171 12.45 -48.89 -42.01
N ALA A 172 12.59 -48.13 -43.10
CA ALA A 172 13.04 -48.68 -44.38
C ALA A 172 14.52 -49.06 -44.23
N GLN A 173 14.84 -50.34 -44.45
CA GLN A 173 16.21 -50.81 -44.57
C GLN A 173 16.66 -50.60 -46.02
N ALA A 174 17.82 -49.98 -46.17
CA ALA A 174 18.57 -49.84 -47.42
C ALA A 174 19.36 -51.12 -47.72
#